data_AF-I0YWY5-F1
#
_entry.id   AF-I0YWY5-F1
#
_cell.length_a   1.000
_cell.length_b   1.000
_cell.length_c   1.000
_cell.angle_alpha   90.00
_cell.angle_beta   90.00
_cell.angle_gamma   90.00
#
_symmetry.space_group_name_H-M   'P 1'
#
loop_
_entity.id
_entity.type
_entity.pdbx_description
1 polymer ?
#
loop_
_entity_poly.entity_id
_entity_poly.type
_entity_poly.pdbx_seq_one_letter_code
_entity_poly.pdbx_strand_id
1 'polypeptide(L)'
;MGAAQCAAGVRSDFSGNWRKDKGMRVQFSVDKVPFYKHTEEFRLDKTVSMSRRDKKSGKQHAVLRTVPEGVQVQIKLDPPFSGSIMETYSCPQEGVLKVESITEANGQKETCIQVYRRQ
;
A
#
# COMPACT_ATOMS: atom_id res chain seq x y z
N MET A 1 34.88 6.10 2.93
CA MET A 1 34.38 6.21 1.53
C MET A 1 33.55 4.96 1.25
N GLY A 2 32.25 4.97 0.98
CA GLY A 2 31.25 6.04 0.93
C GLY A 2 29.90 5.49 1.43
N ALA A 3 29.12 6.35 2.08
CA ALA A 3 27.77 6.01 2.51
C ALA A 3 26.84 6.10 1.30
N ALA A 4 26.23 4.98 0.92
CA ALA A 4 25.17 4.97 -0.09
C ALA A 4 23.91 5.58 0.52
N GLN A 5 23.69 6.85 0.20
CA GLN A 5 22.52 7.64 0.56
C GLN A 5 21.35 7.23 -0.35
N CYS A 6 20.56 6.24 0.07
CA CYS A 6 19.34 5.84 -0.62
C CYS A 6 18.14 6.61 -0.06
N ALA A 7 17.88 7.80 -0.60
CA ALA A 7 16.66 8.53 -0.37
C ALA A 7 15.52 7.93 -1.22
N ALA A 8 14.61 7.19 -0.58
CA ALA A 8 13.31 6.83 -1.15
C ALA A 8 12.23 7.13 -0.11
N GLY A 9 11.86 8.41 -0.02
CA GLY A 9 10.91 8.90 0.96
C GLY A 9 9.48 8.47 0.65
N VAL A 10 8.87 7.73 1.58
CA VAL A 10 7.44 7.88 1.85
C VAL A 10 7.25 9.31 2.35
N ARG A 11 6.67 10.21 1.53
CA ARG A 11 6.10 11.46 2.05
C ARG A 11 4.64 11.22 2.43
N SER A 12 4.42 10.32 3.38
CA SER A 12 3.48 10.62 4.45
C SER A 12 4.36 11.14 5.58
N ASP A 13 4.05 12.29 6.14
CA ASP A 13 4.78 12.85 7.27
C ASP A 13 4.62 12.01 8.56
N PHE A 14 4.00 10.82 8.49
CA PHE A 14 3.55 10.02 9.63
C PHE A 14 2.80 10.86 10.68
N SER A 15 2.31 12.04 10.31
CA SER A 15 1.65 12.99 11.20
C SER A 15 0.13 12.98 11.03
N GLY A 16 -0.40 11.99 10.27
CA GLY A 16 -1.83 11.91 9.94
C GLY A 16 -2.30 12.95 8.91
N ASN A 17 -1.42 13.74 8.29
CA ASN A 17 -1.80 14.74 7.29
C ASN A 17 -1.87 14.12 5.88
N TRP A 18 -2.93 13.36 5.65
CA TRP A 18 -3.27 12.84 4.32
C TRP A 18 -3.73 13.99 3.42
N ARG A 19 -2.80 14.59 2.67
CA ARG A 19 -3.08 15.76 1.81
C ARG A 19 -3.96 15.38 0.61
N LYS A 20 -5.14 15.99 0.49
CA LYS A 20 -6.15 15.73 -0.55
C LYS A 20 -5.79 16.32 -1.93
N ASP A 21 -4.86 17.27 -1.95
CA ASP A 21 -4.57 18.19 -3.05
C ASP A 21 -3.47 17.72 -4.02
N LYS A 22 -2.69 16.69 -3.65
CA LYS A 22 -1.68 16.07 -4.51
C LYS A 22 -1.80 14.56 -4.35
N GLY A 23 -1.97 13.83 -5.45
CA GLY A 23 -2.17 12.37 -5.43
C GLY A 23 -1.25 11.66 -4.44
N MET A 24 -1.79 10.67 -3.74
CA MET A 24 -1.11 10.05 -2.62
C MET A 24 -0.26 8.86 -3.06
N ARG A 25 1.05 9.06 -3.09
CA ARG A 25 2.01 8.00 -3.40
C ARG A 25 2.26 7.14 -2.17
N VAL A 26 1.80 5.89 -2.20
CA VAL A 26 2.12 4.87 -1.18
C VAL A 26 3.20 3.95 -1.72
N GLN A 27 4.45 4.21 -1.35
CA GLN A 27 5.57 3.38 -1.78
C GLN A 27 5.92 2.34 -0.71
N PHE A 28 5.83 1.05 -1.06
CA PHE A 28 6.41 -0.02 -0.26
C PHE A 28 7.85 -0.27 -0.70
N SER A 29 8.81 -0.08 0.20
CA SER A 29 10.14 -0.65 0.05
C SER A 29 10.35 -1.59 1.23
N VAL A 30 10.23 -2.89 0.99
CA VAL A 30 10.57 -3.88 2.02
C VAL A 30 12.04 -4.20 1.86
N ASP A 31 12.90 -3.36 2.43
CA ASP A 31 14.36 -3.47 2.29
C ASP A 31 14.92 -4.79 2.89
N LYS A 32 14.12 -5.50 3.69
CA LYS A 32 14.46 -6.80 4.29
C LYS A 32 14.16 -8.02 3.42
N VAL A 33 13.46 -7.87 2.30
CA VAL A 33 13.27 -8.96 1.34
C VAL A 33 14.20 -8.71 0.16
N PRO A 34 15.39 -9.34 0.11
CA PRO A 34 16.50 -8.94 -0.77
C PRO A 34 16.20 -8.97 -2.28
N PHE A 35 15.04 -9.51 -2.69
CA PHE A 35 14.63 -9.63 -4.09
C PHE A 35 13.23 -9.03 -4.38
N TYR A 36 12.64 -8.30 -3.44
CA TYR A 36 11.29 -7.78 -3.54
C TYR A 36 11.23 -6.26 -3.30
N LYS A 37 11.31 -5.51 -4.39
CA LYS A 37 11.03 -4.07 -4.44
C LYS A 37 9.79 -3.87 -5.31
N HIS A 38 8.69 -3.40 -4.71
CA HIS A 38 7.46 -3.12 -5.43
C HIS A 38 6.94 -1.74 -5.04
N THR A 39 6.98 -0.80 -5.97
CA THR A 39 6.46 0.55 -5.74
C THR A 39 5.08 0.67 -6.35
N GLU A 40 4.11 1.03 -5.53
CA GLU A 40 2.76 1.36 -5.97
C GLU A 40 2.59 2.89 -5.92
N GLU A 41 1.75 3.42 -6.78
CA GLU A 41 1.34 4.82 -6.73
C GLU A 41 -0.17 4.86 -6.91
N PHE A 42 -0.84 5.46 -5.93
CA PHE A 42 -2.28 5.62 -5.97
C PHE A 42 -2.61 7.10 -6.16
N ARG A 43 -3.79 7.35 -6.72
CA ARG A 43 -4.34 8.70 -6.84
C ARG A 43 -5.69 8.69 -6.16
N LEU A 44 -5.93 9.68 -5.31
CA LEU A 44 -7.16 9.77 -4.54
C LEU A 44 -8.36 9.76 -5.49
N ASP A 45 -9.34 8.90 -5.18
CA ASP A 45 -10.59 8.70 -5.92
C ASP A 45 -10.43 8.37 -7.41
N LYS A 46 -9.23 7.95 -7.84
CA LYS A 46 -8.96 7.51 -9.20
C LYS A 46 -8.60 6.04 -9.22
N THR A 47 -9.17 5.33 -10.20
CA THR A 47 -8.72 3.97 -10.50
C THR A 47 -7.37 4.04 -11.20
N VAL A 48 -6.40 3.29 -10.68
CA VAL A 48 -5.09 3.10 -11.29
C VAL A 48 -4.89 1.62 -11.62
N SER A 49 -4.40 1.33 -12.82
CA SER A 49 -4.07 -0.03 -13.26
C SER A 49 -2.56 -0.20 -13.25
N MET A 50 -2.07 -1.24 -12.59
CA MET A 50 -0.63 -1.53 -12.49
C MET A 50 -0.36 -3.03 -12.51
N SER A 51 0.91 -3.40 -12.62
CA SER A 51 1.33 -4.80 -12.47
C SER A 51 1.03 -5.29 -11.06
N ARG A 52 0.65 -6.56 -10.92
CA ARG A 52 0.30 -7.11 -9.61
C ARG A 52 1.50 -7.13 -8.67
N ARG A 53 1.27 -6.81 -7.40
CA ARG A 53 2.29 -6.89 -6.35
C ARG A 53 2.82 -8.29 -6.10
N ASP A 54 2.00 -9.32 -6.29
CA ASP A 54 2.39 -10.73 -6.13
C ASP A 54 3.22 -11.27 -7.32
N LYS A 55 3.56 -10.41 -8.30
CA LYS A 55 4.30 -10.74 -9.53
C LYS A 55 3.63 -11.83 -10.40
N LYS A 56 2.37 -12.20 -10.14
CA LYS A 56 1.62 -13.10 -11.02
C LYS A 56 1.20 -12.35 -12.30
N SER A 57 0.83 -13.12 -13.32
CA SER A 57 0.27 -12.59 -14.56
C SER A 57 -1.03 -11.82 -14.31
N GLY A 58 -1.31 -10.83 -15.17
CA GLY A 58 -2.48 -9.98 -15.08
C GLY A 58 -2.15 -8.61 -14.48
N LYS A 59 -3.19 -7.79 -14.30
CA LYS A 59 -3.09 -6.47 -13.67
C LYS A 59 -3.81 -6.47 -12.33
N GLN A 60 -3.48 -5.46 -11.54
CA GLN A 60 -4.29 -5.04 -10.42
C GLN A 60 -4.87 -3.66 -10.70
N HIS A 61 -6.11 -3.45 -10.31
CA HIS A 61 -6.82 -2.18 -10.42
C HIS A 61 -7.13 -1.70 -9.01
N ALA A 62 -6.57 -0.56 -8.64
CA ALA A 62 -6.67 -0.04 -7.29
C ALA A 62 -7.37 1.31 -7.27
N VAL A 63 -8.20 1.51 -6.25
CA VAL A 63 -8.83 2.80 -5.92
C VAL A 63 -8.47 3.15 -4.50
N LEU A 64 -7.96 4.37 -4.31
CA LEU A 64 -7.66 4.93 -3.01
C LEU A 64 -8.78 5.85 -2.55
N ARG A 65 -9.19 5.75 -1.30
CA ARG A 65 -10.15 6.63 -0.64
C ARG A 65 -9.64 7.08 0.72
N THR A 66 -10.07 8.26 1.17
CA THR A 66 -9.93 8.66 2.58
C THR A 66 -11.03 8.02 3.42
N VAL A 67 -10.67 7.57 4.62
CA VAL A 67 -11.58 7.03 5.64
C VAL A 67 -11.28 7.68 6.99
N PRO A 68 -12.20 7.68 7.98
CA PRO A 68 -11.97 8.35 9.27
C PRO A 68 -10.66 7.98 9.95
N GLU A 69 -10.25 6.72 9.84
CA GLU A 69 -9.04 6.15 10.43
C GLU A 69 -7.75 6.41 9.63
N GLY A 70 -7.86 6.99 8.43
CA GLY A 70 -6.74 7.27 7.53
C GLY A 70 -7.13 7.10 6.07
N VAL A 71 -6.57 6.09 5.42
CA VAL A 71 -6.80 5.86 3.99
C VAL A 71 -7.00 4.39 3.69
N GLN A 72 -7.88 4.10 2.73
CA GLN A 72 -8.20 2.75 2.31
C GLN A 72 -7.88 2.57 0.83
N VAL A 73 -7.16 1.51 0.50
CA VAL A 73 -6.91 1.07 -0.87
C VAL A 73 -7.76 -0.16 -1.13
N GLN A 74 -8.58 -0.12 -2.17
CA GLN A 74 -9.35 -1.26 -2.67
C GLN A 74 -8.72 -1.73 -3.98
N ILE A 75 -8.25 -2.96 -4.02
CA ILE A 75 -7.55 -3.58 -5.14
C ILE A 75 -8.42 -4.71 -5.69
N LYS A 76 -8.61 -4.75 -7.01
CA LYS A 76 -9.16 -5.88 -7.75
C LYS A 76 -8.07 -6.50 -8.62
N LEU A 77 -8.00 -7.81 -8.60
CA LEU A 77 -7.00 -8.59 -9.32
C LEU A 77 -7.63 -9.22 -10.56
N ASP A 78 -7.01 -9.03 -11.72
CA ASP A 78 -7.48 -9.61 -12.98
C ASP A 78 -7.19 -11.13 -13.05
N PRO A 79 -7.89 -11.86 -13.93
CA PRO A 79 -7.57 -13.26 -14.26
C PRO A 79 -6.09 -13.49 -14.63
N PRO A 80 -5.55 -14.70 -14.46
CA PRO A 80 -6.26 -15.94 -14.08
C PRO A 80 -6.43 -16.13 -12.57
N PHE A 81 -5.85 -15.26 -11.75
CA PHE A 81 -5.91 -15.34 -10.29
C PHE A 81 -6.73 -14.16 -9.74
N SER A 82 -8.04 -14.19 -10.02
CA SER A 82 -8.95 -13.13 -9.60
C SER A 82 -9.15 -13.10 -8.09
N GLY A 83 -9.33 -11.91 -7.55
CA GLY A 83 -9.54 -11.67 -6.13
C GLY A 83 -9.61 -10.19 -5.82
N SER A 84 -9.77 -9.87 -4.55
CA SER A 84 -9.73 -8.51 -4.04
C SER A 84 -8.85 -8.40 -2.82
N ILE A 85 -8.28 -7.21 -2.64
CA ILE A 85 -7.55 -6.85 -1.44
C ILE A 85 -8.09 -5.50 -0.98
N MET A 86 -8.43 -5.38 0.29
CA MET A 86 -8.78 -4.12 0.92
C MET A 86 -7.77 -3.84 2.01
N GLU A 87 -7.07 -2.73 1.92
CA GLU A 87 -6.04 -2.35 2.88
C GLU A 87 -6.38 -1.00 3.50
N THR A 88 -6.47 -0.96 4.82
CA THR A 88 -6.63 0.27 5.58
C THR A 88 -5.30 0.64 6.21
N TYR A 89 -4.80 1.83 5.87
CA TYR A 89 -3.58 2.42 6.38
C TYR A 89 -3.94 3.49 7.40
N SER A 90 -3.45 3.32 8.64
CA SER A 90 -3.68 4.24 9.74
C SER A 90 -2.39 4.53 10.50
N CYS A 91 -2.31 5.71 11.11
CA CYS A 91 -1.20 6.10 11.97
C CYS A 91 -1.74 6.28 13.40
N PRO A 92 -1.92 5.19 14.17
CA PRO A 92 -2.59 5.26 15.47
C PRO A 92 -1.80 6.05 16.52
N GLN A 93 -0.49 6.15 16.35
CA GLN A 93 0.41 6.96 17.17
C GLN A 93 1.54 7.48 16.28
N GLU A 94 2.18 8.56 16.70
CA GLU A 94 3.31 9.14 15.96
C GLU A 94 4.41 8.09 15.74
N GLY A 95 4.93 8.03 14.51
CA GLY A 95 5.97 7.08 14.13
C GLY A 95 5.52 5.62 13.97
N VAL A 96 4.22 5.32 14.07
CA VAL A 96 3.66 3.98 13.82
C VAL A 96 2.70 4.01 12.65
N LEU A 97 2.90 3.09 11.71
CA LEU A 97 1.96 2.80 10.63
C LEU A 97 1.36 1.41 10.86
N LYS A 98 0.04 1.35 10.98
CA LYS A 98 -0.74 0.11 11.00
C LYS A 98 -1.40 -0.08 9.64
N VAL A 99 -1.27 -1.29 9.09
CA VAL A 99 -1.92 -1.72 7.85
C VAL A 99 -2.78 -2.93 8.16
N GLU A 100 -4.09 -2.79 7.96
CA GLU A 100 -5.05 -3.89 8.08
C GLU A 100 -5.47 -4.31 6.69
N SER A 101 -5.20 -5.56 6.33
CA SER A 101 -5.44 -6.11 5.00
C SER A 101 -6.48 -7.20 5.07
N ILE A 102 -7.52 -7.11 4.27
CA ILE A 102 -8.49 -8.17 4.02
C ILE A 102 -8.29 -8.63 2.58
N THR A 103 -7.92 -9.90 2.40
CA THR A 103 -7.74 -10.50 1.07
C THR A 103 -8.82 -11.53 0.83
N GLU A 104 -9.50 -11.44 -0.31
CA GLU A 104 -10.50 -12.39 -0.74
C GLU A 104 -10.11 -13.00 -2.09
N ALA A 105 -10.02 -14.32 -2.14
CA ALA A 105 -9.72 -15.07 -3.36
C ALA A 105 -10.35 -16.46 -3.26
N ASN A 106 -10.90 -16.98 -4.37
CA ASN A 106 -11.50 -18.31 -4.43
C ASN A 106 -12.56 -18.58 -3.33
N GLY A 107 -13.34 -17.56 -2.93
CA GLY A 107 -14.34 -17.67 -1.87
C GLY A 107 -13.78 -17.74 -0.45
N GLN A 108 -12.46 -17.69 -0.28
CA GLN A 108 -11.80 -17.60 1.02
C GLN A 108 -11.48 -16.14 1.35
N LYS A 109 -11.50 -15.82 2.64
CA LYS A 109 -11.24 -14.49 3.18
C LYS A 109 -10.21 -14.59 4.29
N GLU A 110 -9.11 -13.85 4.13
CA GLU A 110 -8.02 -13.80 5.09
C GLU A 110 -7.81 -12.37 5.57
N THR A 111 -7.45 -12.21 6.84
CA THR A 111 -7.14 -10.91 7.44
C THR A 111 -5.71 -10.90 7.96
N CYS A 112 -4.96 -9.84 7.64
CA CYS A 112 -3.59 -9.64 8.09
C CYS A 112 -3.44 -8.24 8.70
N ILE A 113 -2.73 -8.15 9.82
CA ILE A 113 -2.39 -6.87 10.43
C ILE A 113 -0.87 -6.74 10.45
N GLN A 114 -0.37 -5.66 9.86
CA GLN A 114 1.04 -5.32 9.83
C GLN A 114 1.25 -4.01 10.57
N VAL A 115 2.27 -3.97 11.44
CA VAL A 115 2.62 -2.79 12.22
C VAL A 115 4.07 -2.44 11.95
N TYR A 116 4.29 -1.25 11.40
CA TYR A 116 5.59 -0.69 11.10
C TYR A 116 5.91 0.41 12.10
N ARG A 117 7.16 0.46 12.56
CA ARG A 117 7.68 1.52 13.44
C ARG A 117 8.79 2.24 12.70
N ARG A 118 8.77 3.57 12.74
CA ARG A 118 9.85 4.42 12.25
C ARG A 118 11.10 4.16 13.10
N GLN A 119 12.24 3.98 12.43
CA GLN A 119 13.56 3.95 13.06
C GLN A 119 14.20 5.33 12.99
#